data_AF-A0A4S8I8I2-F1
#
_entry.id   AF-A0A4S8I8I2-F1
#
_cell.length_a   1.000
_cell.length_b   1.000
_cell.length_c   1.000
_cell.angle_alpha   90.00
_cell.angle_beta   90.00
_cell.angle_gamma   90.00
#
_symmetry.space_group_name_H-M   'P 1'
#
loop_
_entity.id
_entity.type
_entity.pdbx_description
1 polymer ?
#
loop_
_entity_poly.entity_id
_entity_poly.type
_entity_poly.pdbx_seq_one_letter_code
_entity_poly.pdbx_strand_id
1 'polypeptide(L)'
;MSSSDRIELSIDPGTWDPLDKDMISIDPIDFRSKEEPYGDRIDFYQRRTGLADAIQTGIGQINGIPVAIGVMDFQFMGGSMGSVVGEKITRLIEYATNRSLPVIIVCASGGARMQEGSLSLMQMAKISSASSNYQSDKKLFYVSILTSPTTGGVTASFGMLGDIIIAEPNAYIAFAGSGYDRFDRKEGIVCIFRWGFPGINRRIFLRFFMRDIQSIRIEVKEGLYPRRVLYMEIRGQGAIPLTRTDENFTPREIEQKAAELAYFLRVPIEVF
;
A
#
# COMPACT_ATOMS: atom_id res chain seq x y z
N MET A 1 0.64 -10.58 -5.72
CA MET A 1 1.85 -11.39 -5.41
C MET A 1 2.40 -10.89 -4.10
N SER A 2 2.68 -11.77 -3.14
CA SER A 2 3.27 -11.38 -1.86
C SER A 2 4.76 -11.02 -2.03
N SER A 3 5.33 -10.38 -1.03
CA SER A 3 6.78 -10.11 -0.99
C SER A 3 7.61 -11.40 -0.99
N SER A 4 7.15 -12.46 -0.31
CA SER A 4 7.83 -13.76 -0.28
C SER A 4 7.85 -14.43 -1.65
N ASP A 5 6.71 -14.44 -2.36
CA ASP A 5 6.64 -14.99 -3.72
C ASP A 5 7.60 -14.26 -4.67
N ARG A 6 7.70 -12.93 -4.54
CA ARG A 6 8.61 -12.11 -5.35
C ARG A 6 10.08 -12.41 -5.06
N ILE A 7 10.44 -12.61 -3.80
CA ILE A 7 11.81 -12.99 -3.42
C ILE A 7 12.14 -14.35 -4.02
N GLU A 8 11.27 -15.35 -3.86
CA GLU A 8 11.46 -16.70 -4.39
C GLU A 8 11.60 -16.72 -5.93
N LEU A 9 10.83 -15.87 -6.63
CA LEU A 9 10.91 -15.75 -8.09
C LEU A 9 12.14 -14.99 -8.58
N SER A 10 12.69 -14.07 -7.79
CA SER A 10 13.73 -13.14 -8.24
C SER A 10 15.14 -13.58 -7.84
N ILE A 11 15.27 -14.24 -6.69
CA ILE A 11 16.56 -14.58 -6.07
C ILE A 11 16.87 -16.05 -6.30
N ASP A 12 18.14 -16.35 -6.60
CA ASP A 12 18.63 -17.69 -6.82
C ASP A 12 18.33 -18.60 -5.61
N PRO A 13 17.82 -19.83 -5.81
CA PRO A 13 17.44 -20.72 -4.73
C PRO A 13 18.56 -20.96 -3.70
N GLY A 14 18.22 -20.83 -2.41
CA GLY A 14 19.15 -21.05 -1.30
C GLY A 14 20.13 -19.90 -1.01
N THR A 15 20.01 -18.76 -1.70
CA THR A 15 20.90 -17.61 -1.50
C THR A 15 20.31 -16.47 -0.66
N TRP A 16 19.01 -16.54 -0.35
CA TRP A 16 18.31 -15.53 0.43
C TRP A 16 18.79 -15.48 1.89
N ASP A 17 19.29 -14.32 2.30
CA ASP A 17 19.74 -14.01 3.66
C ASP A 17 19.03 -12.75 4.18
N PRO A 18 17.97 -12.88 4.99
CA PRO A 18 17.15 -11.74 5.42
C PRO A 18 17.88 -10.85 6.44
N LEU A 19 17.76 -9.53 6.25
CA LEU A 19 18.27 -8.51 7.17
C LEU A 19 17.14 -7.94 8.03
N ASP A 20 17.44 -7.71 9.32
CA ASP A 20 16.54 -7.04 10.27
C ASP A 20 15.12 -7.65 10.29
N LYS A 21 15.01 -8.98 10.15
CA LYS A 21 13.73 -9.68 9.99
C LYS A 21 12.78 -9.49 11.18
N ASP A 22 13.32 -9.37 12.39
CA ASP A 22 12.58 -9.29 13.64
C ASP A 22 12.27 -7.84 14.06
N MET A 23 12.59 -6.86 13.22
CA MET A 23 12.31 -5.44 13.48
C MET A 23 10.82 -5.16 13.30
N ILE A 24 10.15 -4.74 14.38
CA ILE A 24 8.72 -4.49 14.45
C ILE A 24 8.39 -3.03 14.75
N SER A 25 7.22 -2.58 14.31
CA SER A 25 6.72 -1.23 14.60
C SER A 25 6.19 -1.14 16.02
N ILE A 26 6.33 0.05 16.61
CA ILE A 26 5.71 0.44 17.88
C ILE A 26 4.74 1.60 17.63
N ASP A 27 4.01 2.04 18.66
CA ASP A 27 3.19 3.25 18.61
C ASP A 27 3.93 4.45 19.23
N PRO A 28 4.76 5.19 18.47
CA PRO A 28 5.62 6.22 19.02
C PRO A 28 4.89 7.51 19.40
N ILE A 29 3.64 7.69 18.95
CA ILE A 29 2.87 8.93 19.17
C ILE A 29 1.59 8.70 19.97
N ASP A 30 1.45 7.52 20.58
CA ASP A 30 0.23 7.07 21.26
C ASP A 30 -1.01 7.35 20.38
N PHE A 31 -1.01 6.84 19.15
CA PHE A 31 -2.02 7.15 18.16
C PHE A 31 -3.42 6.73 18.62
N ARG A 32 -4.19 7.70 19.10
CA ARG A 32 -5.55 7.49 19.61
C ARG A 32 -6.57 7.47 18.47
N SER A 33 -6.71 6.31 17.85
CA SER A 33 -7.90 5.99 17.07
C SER A 33 -9.07 5.64 17.99
N LYS A 34 -10.27 6.14 17.68
CA LYS A 34 -11.49 5.78 18.43
C LYS A 34 -12.05 4.40 18.05
N GLU A 35 -11.57 3.82 16.96
CA GLU A 35 -12.09 2.59 16.38
C GLU A 35 -11.23 1.39 16.76
N GLU A 36 -9.90 1.54 16.66
CA GLU A 36 -8.94 0.47 16.89
C GLU A 36 -7.54 1.06 17.18
N PRO A 37 -6.88 0.69 18.30
CA PRO A 37 -5.50 1.07 18.62
C PRO A 37 -4.51 0.73 17.50
N TYR A 38 -3.44 1.53 17.36
CA TYR A 38 -2.43 1.26 16.32
C TYR A 38 -1.72 -0.08 16.53
N GLY A 39 -1.38 -0.42 17.78
CA GLY A 39 -0.79 -1.72 18.13
C GLY A 39 -1.63 -2.90 17.65
N ASP A 40 -2.95 -2.88 17.93
CA ASP A 40 -3.86 -3.95 17.51
C ASP A 40 -3.91 -4.10 15.98
N ARG A 41 -3.81 -2.98 15.24
CA ARG A 41 -3.72 -2.99 13.78
C ARG A 41 -2.42 -3.64 13.31
N ILE A 42 -1.28 -3.31 13.91
CA ILE A 42 0.00 -3.93 13.59
C ILE A 42 -0.12 -5.44 13.81
N ASP A 43 -0.57 -5.86 15.00
CA ASP A 43 -0.74 -7.27 15.36
C ASP A 43 -1.63 -8.03 14.37
N PHE A 44 -2.76 -7.42 13.97
CA PHE A 44 -3.67 -8.00 12.99
C PHE A 44 -2.97 -8.27 11.65
N TYR A 45 -2.24 -7.27 11.12
CA TYR A 45 -1.55 -7.44 9.84
C TYR A 45 -0.35 -8.39 9.95
N GLN A 46 0.40 -8.37 11.05
CA GLN A 46 1.48 -9.33 11.30
C GLN A 46 0.97 -10.77 11.30
N ARG A 47 -0.16 -11.06 11.97
CA ARG A 47 -0.78 -12.40 11.96
C ARG A 47 -1.30 -12.78 10.58
N ARG A 48 -1.84 -11.81 9.84
CA ARG A 48 -2.43 -12.04 8.51
C ARG A 48 -1.38 -12.34 7.45
N THR A 49 -0.26 -11.61 7.45
CA THR A 49 0.77 -11.71 6.40
C THR A 49 1.97 -12.55 6.81
N GLY A 50 2.18 -12.77 8.11
CA GLY A 50 3.40 -13.39 8.65
C GLY A 50 4.63 -12.47 8.60
N LEU A 51 4.47 -11.19 8.27
CA LEU A 51 5.56 -10.22 8.14
C LEU A 51 5.65 -9.34 9.39
N ALA A 52 6.87 -8.92 9.76
CA ALA A 52 7.08 -7.97 10.85
C ALA A 52 6.60 -6.54 10.51
N ASP A 53 6.75 -6.12 9.25
CA ASP A 53 6.22 -4.87 8.69
C ASP A 53 6.09 -4.99 7.15
N ALA A 54 5.70 -3.92 6.47
CA ALA A 54 5.41 -3.82 5.05
C ALA A 54 6.62 -3.94 4.09
N ILE A 55 7.78 -4.39 4.56
CA ILE A 55 8.93 -4.67 3.70
C ILE A 55 9.80 -5.81 4.24
N GLN A 56 10.21 -6.70 3.32
CA GLN A 56 11.28 -7.66 3.53
C GLN A 56 12.57 -7.12 2.89
N THR A 57 13.69 -7.21 3.61
CA THR A 57 15.00 -6.74 3.14
C THR A 57 16.01 -7.85 3.38
N GLY A 58 16.98 -8.00 2.48
CA GLY A 58 17.97 -9.07 2.59
C GLY A 58 19.01 -9.04 1.48
N ILE A 59 19.92 -9.98 1.54
CA ILE A 59 20.92 -10.27 0.51
C ILE A 59 20.48 -11.51 -0.25
N GLY A 60 20.78 -11.55 -1.55
CA GLY A 60 20.59 -12.73 -2.37
C GLY A 60 21.50 -12.69 -3.57
N GLN A 61 21.37 -13.67 -4.46
CA GLN A 61 22.04 -13.67 -5.75
C GLN A 61 21.02 -13.65 -6.89
N ILE A 62 21.37 -13.00 -8.00
CA ILE A 62 20.62 -13.06 -9.25
C ILE A 62 21.60 -13.52 -10.32
N ASN A 63 21.42 -14.73 -10.84
CA ASN A 63 22.39 -15.36 -11.76
C ASN A 63 23.83 -15.36 -11.20
N GLY A 64 23.98 -15.63 -9.90
CA GLY A 64 25.26 -15.62 -9.20
C GLY A 64 25.80 -14.24 -8.82
N ILE A 65 25.13 -13.15 -9.18
CA ILE A 65 25.55 -11.78 -8.83
C ILE A 65 24.95 -11.42 -7.47
N PRO A 66 25.77 -11.11 -6.43
CA PRO A 66 25.24 -10.73 -5.13
C PRO A 66 24.54 -9.37 -5.20
N VAL A 67 23.33 -9.30 -4.66
CA VAL A 67 22.50 -8.09 -4.64
C VAL A 67 21.93 -7.86 -3.24
N ALA A 68 21.78 -6.61 -2.87
CA ALA A 68 20.94 -6.21 -1.75
C ALA A 68 19.54 -5.90 -2.28
N ILE A 69 18.51 -6.56 -1.75
CA ILE A 69 17.14 -6.42 -2.25
C ILE A 69 16.14 -6.11 -1.13
N GLY A 70 15.23 -5.18 -1.41
CA GLY A 70 14.09 -4.85 -0.58
C GLY A 70 12.79 -5.06 -1.35
N VAL A 71 11.84 -5.79 -0.79
CA VAL A 71 10.54 -6.10 -1.43
C VAL A 71 9.42 -5.68 -0.50
N MET A 72 8.71 -4.62 -0.88
CA MET A 72 7.54 -4.13 -0.14
C MET A 72 6.34 -5.06 -0.31
N ASP A 73 5.47 -5.08 0.70
CA ASP A 73 4.23 -5.87 0.68
C ASP A 73 3.00 -5.01 0.93
N PHE A 74 2.19 -4.83 -0.12
CA PHE A 74 0.96 -4.04 -0.04
C PHE A 74 -0.09 -4.64 0.89
N GLN A 75 -0.04 -5.97 1.16
CA GLN A 75 -1.00 -6.62 2.05
C GLN A 75 -0.85 -6.14 3.50
N PHE A 76 0.34 -5.68 3.89
CA PHE A 76 0.60 -5.12 5.21
C PHE A 76 0.26 -3.62 5.22
N MET A 77 -0.89 -3.25 5.79
CA MET A 77 -1.32 -1.84 5.92
C MET A 77 -1.20 -1.01 4.62
N GLY A 78 -1.49 -1.61 3.46
CA GLY A 78 -1.38 -0.93 2.17
C GLY A 78 0.06 -0.61 1.77
N GLY A 79 1.04 -1.36 2.27
CA GLY A 79 2.46 -1.12 1.98
C GLY A 79 2.97 0.22 2.49
N SER A 80 2.26 0.84 3.44
CA SER A 80 2.53 2.23 3.82
C SER A 80 3.90 2.36 4.49
N MET A 81 4.65 3.42 4.23
CA MET A 81 5.97 3.61 4.82
C MET A 81 5.87 4.24 6.21
N GLY A 82 6.19 3.47 7.25
CA GLY A 82 6.43 3.94 8.62
C GLY A 82 7.92 3.86 8.99
N SER A 83 8.22 4.04 10.28
CA SER A 83 9.60 4.10 10.80
C SER A 83 10.39 2.82 10.52
N VAL A 84 9.77 1.65 10.65
CA VAL A 84 10.43 0.35 10.37
C VAL A 84 10.74 0.19 8.91
N VAL A 85 9.80 0.49 8.01
CA VAL A 85 10.05 0.45 6.56
C VAL A 85 11.22 1.36 6.22
N GLY A 86 11.23 2.58 6.78
CA GLY A 86 12.33 3.53 6.58
C GLY A 86 13.67 3.04 7.11
N GLU A 87 13.73 2.54 8.35
CA GLU A 87 14.94 1.97 8.94
C GLU A 87 15.48 0.77 8.15
N LYS A 88 14.62 -0.19 7.79
CA LYS A 88 15.05 -1.39 7.05
C LYS A 88 15.63 -1.04 5.67
N ILE A 89 15.00 -0.11 4.95
CA ILE A 89 15.53 0.35 3.66
C ILE A 89 16.86 1.09 3.84
N THR A 90 16.95 2.00 4.83
CA THR A 90 18.21 2.71 5.12
C THR A 90 19.33 1.72 5.44
N ARG A 91 19.09 0.75 6.33
CA ARG A 91 20.08 -0.29 6.68
C ARG A 91 20.49 -1.14 5.49
N LEU A 92 19.53 -1.51 4.62
CA LEU A 92 19.83 -2.25 3.40
C LEU A 92 20.79 -1.46 2.50
N ILE A 93 20.53 -0.16 2.28
CA ILE A 93 21.36 0.71 1.45
C ILE A 93 22.74 0.93 2.09
N GLU A 94 22.81 1.14 3.40
CA GLU A 94 24.08 1.29 4.12
C GLU A 94 24.90 -0.01 4.11
N TYR A 95 24.25 -1.16 4.28
CA TYR A 95 24.89 -2.46 4.14
C TYR A 95 25.45 -2.65 2.74
N ALA A 96 24.64 -2.38 1.71
CA ALA A 96 25.05 -2.44 0.31
C ALA A 96 26.20 -1.47 0.00
N THR A 97 26.17 -0.27 0.59
CA THR A 97 27.24 0.74 0.51
C THR A 97 28.56 0.16 1.03
N ASN A 98 28.54 -0.46 2.20
CA ASN A 98 29.74 -1.00 2.84
C ASN A 98 30.31 -2.23 2.10
N ARG A 99 29.45 -2.96 1.39
CA ARG A 99 29.81 -4.17 0.66
C ARG A 99 29.97 -3.95 -0.85
N SER A 100 29.76 -2.73 -1.33
CA SER A 100 29.72 -2.38 -2.76
C SER A 100 28.78 -3.27 -3.57
N LEU A 101 27.60 -3.57 -3.03
CA LEU A 101 26.59 -4.39 -3.68
C LEU A 101 25.59 -3.51 -4.43
N PRO A 102 25.08 -3.93 -5.62
CA PRO A 102 23.93 -3.30 -6.25
C PRO A 102 22.69 -3.43 -5.35
N VAL A 103 21.80 -2.43 -5.41
CA VAL A 103 20.55 -2.38 -4.65
C VAL A 103 19.38 -2.50 -5.60
N ILE A 104 18.39 -3.33 -5.24
CA ILE A 104 17.11 -3.43 -5.93
C ILE A 104 15.99 -3.21 -4.92
N ILE A 105 15.06 -2.29 -5.17
CA ILE A 105 13.90 -2.08 -4.29
C ILE A 105 12.61 -2.22 -5.11
N VAL A 106 11.80 -3.22 -4.76
CA VAL A 106 10.46 -3.42 -5.31
C VAL A 106 9.45 -2.66 -4.44
N CYS A 107 8.88 -1.61 -5.03
CA CYS A 107 7.96 -0.69 -4.39
C CYS A 107 6.50 -1.14 -4.58
N ALA A 108 5.76 -1.16 -3.49
CA ALA A 108 4.32 -1.43 -3.44
C ALA A 108 3.76 -0.69 -2.22
N SER A 109 3.13 0.47 -2.42
CA SER A 109 2.73 1.35 -1.33
C SER A 109 1.57 2.28 -1.67
N GLY A 110 0.69 2.50 -0.70
CA GLY A 110 -0.33 3.56 -0.72
C GLY A 110 0.17 4.93 -0.23
N GLY A 111 1.39 5.02 0.32
CA GLY A 111 1.97 6.27 0.82
C GLY A 111 2.59 6.15 2.22
N ALA A 112 2.61 7.25 2.98
CA ALA A 112 3.16 7.28 4.33
C ALA A 112 2.19 6.68 5.37
N ARG A 113 2.73 6.04 6.42
CA ARG A 113 1.98 5.44 7.53
C ARG A 113 1.45 6.56 8.43
N MET A 114 0.19 6.94 8.26
CA MET A 114 -0.41 8.07 8.98
C MET A 114 -0.36 7.93 10.52
N GLN A 115 -0.39 6.69 11.00
CA GLN A 115 -0.40 6.35 12.43
C GLN A 115 0.90 6.74 13.14
N GLU A 116 1.99 6.97 12.41
CA GLU A 116 3.26 7.44 12.97
C GLU A 116 3.54 8.92 12.63
N GLY A 117 2.59 9.60 11.99
CA GLY A 117 2.62 11.04 11.76
C GLY A 117 3.86 11.52 11.00
N SER A 118 4.56 12.51 11.57
CA SER A 118 5.75 13.12 10.97
C SER A 118 6.93 12.15 10.86
N LEU A 119 7.00 11.11 11.69
CA LEU A 119 8.08 10.11 11.62
C LEU A 119 8.05 9.38 10.26
N SER A 120 6.86 9.07 9.76
CA SER A 120 6.67 8.49 8.43
C SER A 120 7.14 9.41 7.31
N LEU A 121 6.88 10.71 7.44
CA LEU A 121 7.34 11.69 6.45
C LEU A 121 8.88 11.79 6.45
N MET A 122 9.50 11.80 7.63
CA MET A 122 10.96 11.89 7.76
C MET A 122 11.70 10.68 7.19
N GLN A 123 11.05 9.52 7.06
CA GLN A 123 11.65 8.38 6.39
C GLN A 123 11.99 8.69 4.92
N MET A 124 11.24 9.56 4.24
CA MET A 124 11.58 10.00 2.88
C MET A 124 12.96 10.65 2.85
N ALA A 125 13.22 11.61 3.74
CA ALA A 125 14.48 12.32 3.82
C ALA A 125 15.63 11.39 4.22
N LYS A 126 15.38 10.52 5.20
CA LYS A 126 16.36 9.54 5.69
C LYS A 126 16.82 8.59 4.60
N ILE A 127 15.89 7.92 3.92
CA ILE A 127 16.23 7.00 2.83
C ILE A 127 16.93 7.75 1.70
N SER A 128 16.40 8.91 1.30
CA SER A 128 16.99 9.71 0.22
C SER A 128 18.43 10.14 0.53
N SER A 129 18.74 10.47 1.79
CA SER A 129 20.10 10.78 2.23
C SER A 129 21.03 9.56 2.09
N ALA A 130 20.58 8.38 2.50
CA ALA A 130 21.36 7.14 2.36
C ALA A 130 21.56 6.78 0.87
N SER A 131 20.51 6.88 0.05
CA SER A 131 20.57 6.70 -1.41
C SER A 131 21.51 7.69 -2.08
N SER A 132 21.56 8.94 -1.62
CA SER A 132 22.44 9.97 -2.16
C SER A 132 23.91 9.62 -1.94
N ASN A 133 24.30 9.20 -0.72
CA ASN A 133 25.66 8.73 -0.43
C ASN A 133 26.00 7.49 -1.29
N TYR A 134 25.10 6.51 -1.34
CA TYR A 134 25.28 5.28 -2.12
C TYR A 134 25.53 5.55 -3.62
N GLN A 135 24.75 6.45 -4.25
CA GLN A 135 24.89 6.76 -5.68
C GLN A 135 25.97 7.80 -5.96
N SER A 136 26.05 8.88 -5.19
CA SER A 136 26.92 10.03 -5.51
C SER A 136 28.36 9.83 -5.02
N ASP A 137 28.53 9.38 -3.78
CA ASP A 137 29.86 9.26 -3.17
C ASP A 137 30.51 7.92 -3.53
N LYS A 138 29.71 6.85 -3.62
CA LYS A 138 30.18 5.49 -3.88
C LYS A 138 29.97 5.01 -5.31
N LYS A 139 29.11 5.69 -6.10
CA LYS A 139 28.82 5.35 -7.51
C LYS A 139 28.34 3.92 -7.69
N LEU A 140 27.53 3.44 -6.76
CA LEU A 140 26.94 2.10 -6.79
C LEU A 140 25.57 2.14 -7.46
N PHE A 141 25.15 1.00 -8.01
CA PHE A 141 23.99 0.89 -8.89
C PHE A 141 22.70 0.60 -8.12
N TYR A 142 21.66 1.40 -8.34
CA TYR A 142 20.34 1.26 -7.71
C TYR A 142 19.23 1.08 -8.74
N VAL A 143 18.46 0.00 -8.63
CA VAL A 143 17.24 -0.24 -9.41
C VAL A 143 16.00 -0.10 -8.53
N SER A 144 15.06 0.72 -8.97
CA SER A 144 13.71 0.78 -8.40
C SER A 144 12.72 0.08 -9.31
N ILE A 145 11.94 -0.86 -8.75
CA ILE A 145 10.88 -1.57 -9.47
C ILE A 145 9.54 -1.16 -8.89
N LEU A 146 8.71 -0.52 -9.70
CA LEU A 146 7.42 0.03 -9.31
C LEU A 146 6.31 -0.95 -9.66
N THR A 147 5.58 -1.39 -8.63
CA THR A 147 4.45 -2.31 -8.77
C THR A 147 3.15 -1.59 -8.43
N SER A 148 2.02 -2.22 -8.74
CA SER A 148 0.70 -1.62 -8.48
C SER A 148 0.21 -1.89 -7.05
N PRO A 149 -0.15 -0.86 -6.27
CA PRO A 149 0.09 0.57 -6.48
C PRO A 149 1.45 1.03 -5.90
N THR A 150 2.02 2.10 -6.44
CA THR A 150 3.14 2.84 -5.82
C THR A 150 2.80 4.32 -5.77
N THR A 151 2.38 4.80 -4.61
CA THR A 151 1.91 6.17 -4.42
C THR A 151 2.54 6.93 -3.25
N GLY A 152 2.31 8.25 -3.20
CA GLY A 152 2.63 9.07 -2.04
C GLY A 152 4.11 9.26 -1.80
N GLY A 153 4.50 9.18 -0.52
CA GLY A 153 5.88 9.40 -0.09
C GLY A 153 6.89 8.42 -0.69
N VAL A 154 6.48 7.19 -1.01
CA VAL A 154 7.37 6.21 -1.65
C VAL A 154 7.72 6.66 -3.08
N THR A 155 6.73 7.08 -3.87
CA THR A 155 6.95 7.62 -5.21
C THR A 155 7.75 8.93 -5.17
N ALA A 156 7.57 9.77 -4.16
CA ALA A 156 8.32 11.02 -4.00
C ALA A 156 9.65 10.87 -3.25
N SER A 157 10.13 9.65 -3.03
CA SER A 157 11.44 9.39 -2.45
C SER A 157 12.10 8.22 -3.18
N PHE A 158 12.53 7.19 -2.45
CA PHE A 158 13.35 6.10 -2.98
C PHE A 158 12.76 5.42 -4.21
N GLY A 159 11.44 5.33 -4.34
CA GLY A 159 10.80 4.78 -5.55
C GLY A 159 11.22 5.47 -6.85
N MET A 160 11.58 6.75 -6.82
CA MET A 160 12.01 7.54 -7.99
C MET A 160 13.49 7.93 -7.96
N LEU A 161 14.28 7.39 -7.03
CA LEU A 161 15.71 7.73 -6.89
C LEU A 161 16.65 6.66 -7.46
N GLY A 162 16.13 5.64 -8.15
CA GLY A 162 16.95 4.62 -8.80
C GLY A 162 17.65 5.14 -10.06
N ASP A 163 18.86 4.63 -10.34
CA ASP A 163 19.55 4.82 -11.62
C ASP A 163 18.71 4.27 -12.77
N ILE A 164 18.04 3.13 -12.53
CA ILE A 164 17.02 2.57 -13.42
C ILE A 164 15.72 2.43 -12.65
N ILE A 165 14.65 2.94 -13.25
CA ILE A 165 13.28 2.82 -12.73
C ILE A 165 12.49 1.96 -13.71
N ILE A 166 12.01 0.81 -13.24
CA ILE A 166 11.22 -0.15 -14.01
C ILE A 166 9.80 -0.14 -13.45
N ALA A 167 8.79 -0.14 -14.30
CA ALA A 167 7.40 -0.29 -13.89
C ALA A 167 6.80 -1.57 -14.45
N GLU A 168 6.05 -2.30 -13.63
CA GLU A 168 5.26 -3.43 -14.12
C GLU A 168 4.13 -2.96 -15.05
N PRO A 169 3.72 -3.77 -16.04
CA PRO A 169 2.59 -3.43 -16.90
C PRO A 169 1.34 -3.08 -16.08
N ASN A 170 0.69 -1.96 -16.44
CA ASN A 170 -0.50 -1.43 -15.78
C ASN A 170 -0.31 -1.05 -14.29
N ALA A 171 0.93 -0.87 -13.82
CA ALA A 171 1.17 -0.40 -12.46
C ALA A 171 0.60 1.01 -12.24
N TYR A 172 -0.19 1.18 -11.17
CA TYR A 172 -0.69 2.49 -10.77
C TYR A 172 0.36 3.25 -9.96
N ILE A 173 1.02 4.22 -10.60
CA ILE A 173 2.11 5.03 -10.01
C ILE A 173 1.66 6.49 -9.97
N ALA A 174 1.59 7.08 -8.78
CA ALA A 174 1.14 8.46 -8.63
C ALA A 174 1.62 9.11 -7.34
N PHE A 175 2.06 10.38 -7.37
CA PHE A 175 2.37 11.09 -6.13
C PHE A 175 1.13 11.24 -5.24
N ALA A 176 0.01 11.71 -5.79
CA ALA A 176 -1.26 11.77 -5.09
C ALA A 176 -2.11 10.54 -5.41
N GLY A 177 -2.63 9.86 -4.38
CA GLY A 177 -3.52 8.73 -4.55
C GLY A 177 -4.84 9.12 -5.25
N SER A 178 -5.50 8.12 -5.84
CA SER A 178 -6.74 8.31 -6.61
C SER A 178 -7.99 8.61 -5.78
N GLY A 179 -7.87 8.78 -4.47
CA GLY A 179 -9.03 8.98 -3.62
C GLY A 179 -8.93 8.41 -2.22
N TYR A 180 -9.90 8.75 -1.38
CA TYR A 180 -10.14 8.14 -0.07
C TYR A 180 -11.64 8.14 0.24
N ASP A 181 -12.07 7.17 1.04
CA ASP A 181 -13.38 7.17 1.68
C ASP A 181 -13.14 7.36 3.19
N ARG A 182 -13.74 8.40 3.77
CA ARG A 182 -13.67 8.69 5.19
C ARG A 182 -15.06 8.59 5.79
N PHE A 183 -15.21 7.73 6.78
CA PHE A 183 -16.42 7.59 7.58
C PHE A 183 -16.18 8.16 8.97
N ASP A 184 -16.81 9.28 9.31
CA ASP A 184 -16.70 9.91 10.63
C ASP A 184 -17.96 9.65 11.44
N ARG A 185 -17.89 8.63 12.33
CA ARG A 185 -19.03 8.24 13.18
C ARG A 185 -19.44 9.31 14.19
N LYS A 186 -18.55 10.23 14.58
CA LYS A 186 -18.89 11.26 15.59
C LYS A 186 -19.73 12.36 14.98
N GLU A 187 -19.27 12.85 13.84
CA GLU A 187 -19.98 13.88 13.08
C GLU A 187 -21.16 13.28 12.31
N GLY A 188 -21.18 11.96 12.14
CA GLY A 188 -22.16 11.25 11.33
C GLY A 188 -22.03 11.59 9.85
N ILE A 189 -20.81 11.86 9.38
CA ILE A 189 -20.51 12.34 8.02
C ILE A 189 -19.65 11.33 7.28
N VAL A 190 -19.97 11.12 6.02
CA VAL A 190 -19.11 10.42 5.06
C VAL A 190 -18.56 11.43 4.07
N CYS A 191 -17.25 11.34 3.81
CA CYS A 191 -16.57 12.07 2.74
C CYS A 191 -15.96 11.05 1.78
N ILE A 192 -16.39 11.08 0.52
CA ILE A 192 -15.81 10.27 -0.56
C ILE A 192 -15.10 11.21 -1.51
N PHE A 193 -13.79 11.06 -1.63
CA PHE A 193 -12.98 11.73 -2.65
C PHE A 193 -12.46 10.67 -3.62
N ARG A 194 -12.70 10.84 -4.92
CA ARG A 194 -12.15 9.98 -5.97
C ARG A 194 -11.67 10.82 -7.14
N TRP A 195 -10.53 10.44 -7.70
CA TRP A 195 -9.94 11.00 -8.92
C TRP A 195 -9.84 9.89 -9.97
N GLY A 196 -10.23 10.20 -11.20
CA GLY A 196 -10.27 9.23 -12.29
C GLY A 196 -11.47 8.28 -12.21
N PHE A 197 -12.53 8.64 -11.49
CA PHE A 197 -13.69 7.79 -11.28
C PHE A 197 -15.01 8.61 -11.26
N PRO A 198 -16.08 8.17 -11.96
CA PRO A 198 -16.20 6.98 -12.82
C PRO A 198 -15.52 7.14 -14.20
N GLY A 199 -14.63 8.11 -14.40
CA GLY A 199 -13.86 8.26 -15.63
C GLY A 199 -12.53 8.98 -15.41
N ILE A 200 -11.54 8.71 -16.27
CA ILE A 200 -10.10 9.00 -16.09
C ILE A 200 -9.78 10.47 -15.73
N ASN A 201 -10.59 11.44 -16.18
CA ASN A 201 -10.41 12.87 -15.90
C ASN A 201 -11.53 13.47 -15.03
N ARG A 202 -12.23 12.66 -14.24
CA ARG A 202 -13.30 13.12 -13.35
C ARG A 202 -12.87 13.08 -11.90
N ARG A 203 -13.21 14.16 -11.18
CA ARG A 203 -13.14 14.24 -9.73
C ARG A 203 -14.53 14.09 -9.15
N ILE A 204 -14.65 13.22 -8.16
CA ILE A 204 -15.81 13.14 -7.28
C ILE A 204 -15.35 13.59 -5.89
N PHE A 205 -16.09 14.54 -5.32
CA PHE A 205 -16.02 14.86 -3.90
C PHE A 205 -17.45 14.91 -3.38
N LEU A 206 -17.80 13.94 -2.54
CA LEU A 206 -19.12 13.79 -1.97
C LEU A 206 -19.02 13.92 -0.47
N ARG A 207 -19.95 14.66 0.11
CA ARG A 207 -20.12 14.78 1.55
C ARG A 207 -21.60 14.63 1.87
N PHE A 208 -21.94 13.62 2.66
CA PHE A 208 -23.32 13.31 3.05
C PHE A 208 -23.35 12.73 4.45
N PHE A 209 -24.54 12.63 5.06
CA PHE A 209 -24.67 12.06 6.39
C PHE A 209 -24.73 10.53 6.33
N MET A 210 -24.12 9.87 7.32
CA MET A 210 -24.18 8.40 7.45
C MET A 210 -25.61 7.89 7.55
N ARG A 211 -26.52 8.66 8.17
CA ARG A 211 -27.95 8.31 8.28
C ARG A 211 -28.70 8.30 6.96
N ASP A 212 -28.13 8.90 5.92
CA ASP A 212 -28.73 8.95 4.58
C ASP A 212 -28.37 7.70 3.76
N ILE A 213 -27.43 6.87 4.24
CA ILE A 213 -27.06 5.60 3.60
C ILE A 213 -28.17 4.58 3.84
N GLN A 214 -28.70 4.01 2.78
CA GLN A 214 -29.86 3.11 2.81
C GLN A 214 -29.45 1.65 2.74
N SER A 215 -28.55 1.30 1.83
CA SER A 215 -28.08 -0.07 1.61
C SER A 215 -26.69 -0.06 0.97
N ILE A 216 -25.99 -1.19 1.10
CA ILE A 216 -24.84 -1.53 0.27
C ILE A 216 -25.32 -2.48 -0.81
N ARG A 217 -25.12 -2.11 -2.07
CA ARG A 217 -25.60 -2.85 -3.23
C ARG A 217 -24.46 -3.49 -3.99
N ILE A 218 -24.56 -4.78 -4.29
CA ILE A 218 -23.67 -5.45 -5.24
C ILE A 218 -24.41 -5.54 -6.57
N GLU A 219 -23.82 -5.01 -7.63
CA GLU A 219 -24.32 -5.15 -8.99
C GLU A 219 -23.34 -5.99 -9.83
N VAL A 220 -23.85 -7.04 -10.46
CA VAL A 220 -23.09 -7.83 -11.43
C VAL A 220 -23.35 -7.30 -12.83
N LYS A 221 -22.34 -6.66 -13.43
CA LYS A 221 -22.41 -6.25 -14.84
C LYS A 221 -22.03 -7.42 -15.73
N GLU A 222 -23.03 -7.98 -16.39
CA GLU A 222 -22.88 -9.05 -17.37
C GLU A 222 -22.13 -8.58 -18.63
N GLY A 223 -21.29 -9.45 -19.19
CA GLY A 223 -20.46 -9.20 -20.37
C GLY A 223 -19.40 -10.30 -20.56
N LEU A 224 -18.53 -10.14 -21.56
CA LEU A 224 -17.42 -11.08 -21.83
C LEU A 224 -16.53 -11.35 -20.60
N TYR A 225 -16.44 -10.37 -19.70
CA TYR A 225 -15.83 -10.50 -18.37
C TYR A 225 -16.80 -9.92 -17.33
N PRO A 226 -17.48 -10.76 -16.53
CA PRO A 226 -18.44 -10.28 -15.53
C PRO A 226 -17.72 -9.42 -14.49
N ARG A 227 -18.18 -8.20 -14.29
CA ARG A 227 -17.61 -7.27 -13.29
C ARG A 227 -18.59 -7.09 -12.15
N ARG A 228 -18.09 -7.16 -10.93
CA ARG A 228 -18.88 -6.91 -9.73
C ARG A 228 -18.52 -5.53 -9.20
N VAL A 229 -19.53 -4.69 -9.05
CA VAL A 229 -19.36 -3.31 -8.58
C VAL A 229 -20.13 -3.14 -7.28
N LEU A 230 -19.45 -2.59 -6.28
CA LEU A 230 -20.07 -2.25 -5.01
C LEU A 230 -20.62 -0.82 -5.09
N TYR A 231 -21.87 -0.64 -4.70
CA TYR A 231 -22.58 0.63 -4.67
C TYR A 231 -23.05 0.94 -3.24
N MET A 232 -23.12 2.22 -2.94
CA MET A 232 -23.77 2.76 -1.75
C MET A 232 -25.02 3.50 -2.19
N GLU A 233 -26.19 3.05 -1.76
CA GLU A 233 -27.45 3.75 -2.03
C GLU A 233 -27.63 4.86 -0.98
N ILE A 234 -27.78 6.09 -1.47
CA ILE A 234 -27.90 7.28 -0.63
C ILE A 234 -29.24 7.95 -0.89
N ARG A 235 -29.98 8.18 0.19
CA ARG A 235 -31.28 8.85 0.16
C ARG A 235 -31.16 10.20 -0.56
N GLY A 236 -31.87 10.33 -1.67
CA GLY A 236 -31.92 11.57 -2.46
C GLY A 236 -30.70 11.84 -3.36
N GLN A 237 -29.69 10.97 -3.36
CA GLN A 237 -28.52 11.07 -4.24
C GLN A 237 -28.33 9.84 -5.17
N GLY A 238 -29.02 8.74 -4.88
CA GLY A 238 -28.95 7.50 -5.66
C GLY A 238 -27.68 6.69 -5.38
N ALA A 239 -27.39 5.74 -6.28
CA ALA A 239 -26.30 4.78 -6.13
C ALA A 239 -24.94 5.40 -6.45
N ILE A 240 -24.01 5.35 -5.50
CA ILE A 240 -22.64 5.80 -5.68
C ILE A 240 -21.71 4.59 -5.67
N PRO A 241 -20.96 4.33 -6.77
CA PRO A 241 -20.08 3.18 -6.79
C PRO A 241 -18.83 3.43 -5.94
N LEU A 242 -18.42 2.39 -5.20
CA LEU A 242 -17.32 2.39 -4.23
C LEU A 242 -16.08 1.65 -4.74
N THR A 243 -16.27 0.75 -5.71
CA THR A 243 -15.19 0.03 -6.39
C THR A 243 -14.84 0.71 -7.70
N ARG A 244 -13.55 0.73 -8.05
CA ARG A 244 -13.13 1.34 -9.33
C ARG A 244 -13.51 0.44 -10.50
N THR A 245 -13.64 1.02 -11.70
CA THR A 245 -14.08 0.29 -12.91
C THR A 245 -13.05 -0.72 -13.43
N ASP A 246 -11.78 -0.55 -13.06
CA ASP A 246 -10.64 -1.37 -13.40
C ASP A 246 -10.33 -2.46 -12.34
N GLU A 247 -10.97 -2.41 -11.18
CA GLU A 247 -10.87 -3.46 -10.16
C GLU A 247 -11.75 -4.66 -10.56
N ASN A 248 -11.17 -5.87 -10.52
CA ASN A 248 -11.90 -7.10 -10.83
C ASN A 248 -11.89 -8.01 -9.60
N PHE A 249 -12.98 -7.96 -8.84
CA PHE A 249 -13.13 -8.76 -7.62
C PHE A 249 -13.76 -10.13 -7.91
N THR A 250 -13.24 -11.15 -7.23
CA THR A 250 -13.93 -12.45 -7.13
C THR A 250 -15.26 -12.30 -6.38
N PRO A 251 -16.23 -13.24 -6.54
CA PRO A 251 -17.49 -13.20 -5.80
C PRO A 251 -17.25 -13.09 -4.28
N ARG A 252 -16.34 -13.92 -3.76
CA ARG A 252 -16.03 -13.98 -2.33
C ARG A 252 -15.44 -12.67 -1.81
N GLU A 253 -14.52 -12.04 -2.56
CA GLU A 253 -13.91 -10.77 -2.15
C GLU A 253 -14.93 -9.63 -2.09
N ILE A 254 -15.84 -9.54 -3.06
CA ILE A 254 -16.81 -8.46 -3.06
C ILE A 254 -17.91 -8.68 -2.02
N GLU A 255 -18.33 -9.93 -1.81
CA GLU A 255 -19.27 -10.29 -0.74
C GLU A 255 -18.68 -9.98 0.64
N GLN A 256 -17.42 -10.32 0.86
CA GLN A 256 -16.74 -9.99 2.12
C GLN A 256 -16.64 -8.48 2.32
N LYS A 257 -16.22 -7.72 1.30
CA LYS A 257 -16.17 -6.25 1.37
C LYS A 257 -17.55 -5.64 1.64
N ALA A 258 -18.59 -6.14 0.98
CA ALA A 258 -19.95 -5.68 1.18
C ALA A 258 -20.41 -5.97 2.62
N ALA A 259 -20.16 -7.17 3.12
CA ALA A 259 -20.51 -7.58 4.48
C ALA A 259 -19.80 -6.74 5.54
N GLU A 260 -18.48 -6.54 5.41
CA GLU A 260 -17.71 -5.70 6.33
C GLU A 260 -18.25 -4.26 6.36
N LEU A 261 -18.52 -3.67 5.18
CA LEU A 261 -19.02 -2.30 5.09
C LEU A 261 -20.47 -2.17 5.58
N ALA A 262 -21.35 -3.09 5.21
CA ALA A 262 -22.75 -3.09 5.65
C ALA A 262 -22.86 -3.28 7.17
N TYR A 263 -22.07 -4.18 7.73
CA TYR A 263 -21.96 -4.36 9.18
C TYR A 263 -21.45 -3.09 9.87
N PHE A 264 -20.40 -2.46 9.31
CA PHE A 264 -19.87 -1.21 9.82
C PHE A 264 -20.91 -0.06 9.80
N LEU A 265 -21.71 0.02 8.74
CA LEU A 265 -22.72 1.07 8.56
C LEU A 265 -24.08 0.76 9.19
N ARG A 266 -24.31 -0.50 9.58
CA ARG A 266 -25.60 -1.03 10.06
C ARG A 266 -26.73 -0.85 9.05
N VAL A 267 -26.43 -1.15 7.78
CA VAL A 267 -27.38 -1.10 6.67
C VAL A 267 -27.49 -2.48 6.01
N PRO A 268 -28.61 -2.82 5.35
CA PRO A 268 -28.75 -4.07 4.64
C PRO A 268 -27.83 -4.15 3.41
N ILE A 269 -27.56 -5.39 2.97
CA ILE A 269 -26.93 -5.69 1.68
C ILE A 269 -28.03 -6.04 0.69
N GLU A 270 -27.97 -5.47 -0.50
CA GLU A 270 -28.85 -5.80 -1.62
C GLU A 270 -28.02 -6.37 -2.77
N VAL A 271 -28.46 -7.47 -3.37
CA VAL A 271 -27.76 -8.15 -4.47
C VAL A 271 -28.67 -8.17 -5.68
N PHE A 272 -28.19 -7.64 -6.82
CA PHE A 272 -28.93 -7.55 -8.08
C PHE A 272 -28.08 -8.00 -9.27
#